data_AF-A0A3S4U6H7-F1
#
_entry.id   AF-A0A3S4U6H7-F1
#
_cell.length_a   1.000
_cell.length_b   1.000
_cell.length_c   1.000
_cell.angle_alpha   90.00
_cell.angle_beta   90.00
_cell.angle_gamma   90.00
#
_symmetry.space_group_name_H-M   'P 1'
#
loop_
_entity.id
_entity.type
_entity.pdbx_description
1 polymer ?
#
loop_
_entity_poly.entity_id
_entity_poly.type
_entity_poly.pdbx_seq_one_letter_code
_entity_poly.pdbx_strand_id
1 'polypeptide(L)' 'MYLVKDDKVLILSSRIDKANKKWYRVFYSGKKDIDMWIEADKVYIN' A
#
# COMPACT_ATOMS: atom_id res chain seq x y z
N MET A 1 4.27 10.77 -10.42
CA MET A 1 3.27 9.91 -9.75
C MET A 1 3.71 8.47 -10.03
N TYR A 2 4.04 7.68 -9.01
CA TYR A 2 4.70 6.38 -9.21
C TYR A 2 3.79 5.16 -9.11
N LEU A 3 2.57 5.34 -8.59
CA LEU A 3 1.52 4.33 -8.55
C LEU A 3 0.30 4.91 -9.27
N VAL A 4 -0.23 4.20 -10.25
CA VAL A 4 -1.47 4.55 -10.94
C VAL A 4 -2.57 3.58 -10.53
N LYS A 5 -3.83 4.01 -10.70
CA LYS A 5 -5.00 3.14 -10.49
C LYS A 5 -4.83 1.87 -11.35
N ASP A 6 -5.10 0.71 -10.77
CA ASP A 6 -4.92 -0.65 -11.34
C ASP A 6 -3.50 -1.27 -11.29
N ASP A 7 -2.50 -0.56 -10.75
CA ASP A 7 -1.21 -1.20 -10.46
C ASP A 7 -1.35 -2.25 -9.35
N LYS A 8 -0.85 -3.46 -9.62
CA LYS A 8 -0.78 -4.53 -8.62
C LYS A 8 0.39 -4.29 -7.68
N VAL A 9 0.09 -4.19 -6.39
CA VAL A 9 1.10 -4.04 -5.33
C VAL A 9 1.05 -5.25 -4.39
N LEU A 10 2.20 -5.61 -3.82
CA LEU A 10 2.28 -6.65 -2.80
C LEU A 10 2.06 -6.03 -1.43
N ILE A 11 1.10 -6.53 -0.67
CA ILE A 11 0.93 -6.14 0.73
C ILE A 11 1.90 -6.97 1.57
N LEU A 12 2.94 -6.33 2.10
CA LEU A 12 3.95 -6.97 2.93
C LEU A 12 3.53 -7.08 4.39
N SER A 13 2.76 -6.10 4.89
CA SER A 13 2.34 -6.04 6.30
C SER A 13 1.12 -5.15 6.48
N SER A 14 0.41 -5.32 7.59
CA SER A 14 -0.65 -4.41 8.01
C SER A 14 -0.44 -3.96 9.45
N ARG A 15 -0.77 -2.70 9.76
CA ARG A 15 -0.79 -2.19 11.14
C ARG A 15 -2.00 -1.30 11.37
N ILE A 16 -2.37 -1.14 12.63
CA ILE A 16 -3.41 -0.19 13.06
C ILE A 16 -2.71 0.87 13.89
N ASP A 17 -2.96 2.14 13.56
CA ASP A 17 -2.40 3.27 14.30
C ASP A 17 -3.31 3.64 15.50
N LYS A 18 -2.82 4.51 16.39
CA LYS A 18 -3.55 4.97 17.59
C LYS A 18 -4.91 5.60 17.29
N ALA A 19 -5.07 6.16 16.09
CA ALA A 19 -6.34 6.70 15.58
C ALA A 19 -7.28 5.61 15.00
N ASN A 20 -7.00 4.33 15.26
CA ASN A 20 -7.71 3.17 14.71
C ASN A 20 -7.71 3.10 13.17
N LYS A 21 -6.78 3.81 12.53
CA LYS A 21 -6.59 3.76 11.08
C LYS A 21 -5.77 2.53 10.71
N LYS A 22 -6.27 1.73 9.77
CA LYS A 22 -5.55 0.59 9.22
C LYS A 22 -4.62 1.06 8.11
N TRP A 23 -3.41 0.54 8.11
CA TRP A 23 -2.35 0.83 7.15
C TRP A 23 -1.83 -0.47 6.55
N TYR A 24 -1.50 -0.42 5.26
CA TYR A 24 -0.78 -1.48 4.57
C TYR A 24 0.61 -1.00 4.19
N ARG A 25 1.60 -1.84 4.45
CA ARG A 25 2.92 -1.71 3.84
C ARG A 25 2.84 -2.37 2.48
N VAL A 26 2.94 -1.55 1.44
CA VAL A 26 2.88 -2.00 0.06
C VAL A 26 4.27 -1.96 -0.55
N PHE A 27 4.57 -3.00 -1.32
CA PHE A 27 5.75 -3.09 -2.15
C PHE A 27 5.34 -3.20 -3.61
N TYR A 28 5.90 -2.33 -4.42
CA TYR A 28 5.74 -2.34 -5.87
C TYR A 28 7.12 -2.49 -6.50
N SER A 29 7.31 -3.56 -7.26
CA SER A 29 8.50 -3.76 -8.09
C SER A 29 8.09 -3.61 -9.55
N GLY A 30 8.29 -2.41 -10.09
CA GLY A 30 8.08 -2.08 -11.49
C GLY A 30 9.37 -1.50 -12.08
N LYS A 31 9.33 -0.24 -12.53
CA LYS A 31 10.55 0.47 -12.98
C LYS A 31 11.48 0.88 -11.84
N LYS A 32 10.95 1.00 -10.63
CA LYS A 32 11.67 1.25 -9.38
C LYS A 32 10.96 0.48 -8.29
N ASP A 33 11.76 0.00 -7.34
CA ASP A 33 11.24 -0.61 -6.13
C ASP A 33 10.72 0.48 -5.20
N ILE A 34 9.45 0.35 -4.82
CA ILE A 34 8.76 1.27 -3.92
C ILE A 34 8.28 0.46 -2.73
N ASP A 35 8.78 0.80 -1.56
CA ASP A 35 8.31 0.30 -0.27
C ASP A 35 7.73 1.47 0.51
N MET A 36 6.41 1.45 0.75
CA MET A 36 5.74 2.54 1.45
C MET A 36 4.55 2.06 2.28
N TRP A 37 4.16 2.89 3.24
CA TRP A 37 2.91 2.71 3.98
C TRP A 37 1.80 3.55 3.34
N ILE A 38 0.65 2.92 3.12
CA ILE A 38 -0.55 3.56 2.59
C ILE A 38 -1.75 3.22 3.47
N GLU A 39 -2.68 4.17 3.62
CA GLU A 39 -3.93 3.92 4.35
C GLU A 39 -4.74 2.82 3.66
N ALA A 40 -5.29 1.90 4.45
CA ALA A 40 -6.03 0.74 3.94
C ALA A 40 -7.24 1.12 3.09
N ASP A 41 -7.89 2.23 3.40
CA ASP A 41 -9.03 2.79 2.65
C ASP A 41 -8.67 3.16 1.21
N LYS A 42 -7.39 3.47 0.94
CA LYS A 42 -6.88 3.82 -0.39
C LYS A 42 -6.43 2.63 -1.21
N VAL A 43 -6.47 1.42 -0.65
CA VAL A 43 -6.07 0.19 -1.33
C VAL A 43 -7.30 -0.65 -1.59
N TYR A 44 -7.61 -0.86 -2.88
CA TYR A 44 -8.65 -1.80 -3.27
C TYR A 44 -8.10 -3.22 -3.18
N ILE A 45 -8.63 -4.01 -2.25
CA ILE A 45 -8.32 -5.44 -2.09
C ILE A 45 -9.49 -6.19 -2.69
N ASN A 46 -9.23 -6.96 -3.75
CA ASN A 46 -10.21 -7.83 -4.40
C ASN A 46 -10.13 -9.26 -3.84
#